data_AF-A0A396S107-F1
#
_entry.id   AF-A0A396S107-F1
#
_cell.length_a   1.000
_cell.length_b   1.000
_cell.length_c   1.000
_cell.angle_alpha   90.00
_cell.angle_beta   90.00
_cell.angle_gamma   90.00
#
_symmetry.space_group_name_H-M   'P 1'
#
loop_
_entity.id
_entity.type
_entity.pdbx_description
1 polymer ?
#
loop_
_entity_poly.entity_id
_entity_poly.type
_entity_poly.pdbx_seq_one_letter_code
_entity_poly.pdbx_strand_id
1 'polypeptide(L)' 'MSNDQHKQQQPEQPQPPMRFRDTLSSVLWAALGVHSNKARERDFTQGKPSHFIILGIAFTALFVLTIFGLVKLILHLAGV' A
#
# COMPACT_ATOMS: atom_id res chain seq x y z
N MET A 1 23.95 33.92 27.95
CA MET A 1 22.56 34.16 27.55
C MET A 1 22.26 33.18 26.42
N SER A 2 21.77 31.99 26.75
CA SER A 2 21.53 30.90 25.80
C SER A 2 20.11 31.01 25.26
N ASN A 3 19.92 31.22 23.96
CA ASN A 3 18.59 31.10 23.38
C ASN A 3 18.62 30.72 21.89
N ASP A 4 19.09 29.50 21.60
CA ASP A 4 18.91 28.85 20.31
C ASP A 4 18.28 27.47 20.53
N GLN A 5 16.95 27.44 20.56
CA GLN A 5 16.16 26.21 20.45
C GLN A 5 14.96 26.45 19.54
N HIS A 6 15.21 26.60 18.24
CA HIS A 6 14.27 26.19 17.19
C HIS A 6 14.76 24.84 16.62
N LYS A 7 14.48 23.77 17.36
CA LYS A 7 14.53 22.37 16.92
C LYS A 7 13.22 22.11 16.15
N GLN A 8 13.13 21.52 14.96
CA GLN A 8 13.97 20.57 14.24
C GLN A 8 13.74 20.74 12.73
N GLN A 9 14.79 20.98 11.97
CA GLN A 9 14.84 20.77 10.53
C GLN A 9 15.06 19.28 10.29
N GLN A 10 14.12 18.61 9.63
CA GLN A 10 14.36 17.28 9.10
C GLN A 10 15.29 17.44 7.89
N PRO A 11 16.47 16.80 7.85
CA PRO A 11 17.43 17.05 6.78
C PRO A 11 16.85 16.58 5.45
N GLU A 12 16.61 17.53 4.53
CA GLU A 12 16.37 17.26 3.12
C GLU A 12 17.64 16.65 2.53
N GLN A 13 17.72 15.32 2.59
CA GLN A 13 18.67 14.54 1.79
C GLN A 13 18.36 14.84 0.31
N PRO A 14 19.35 15.23 -0.51
CA PRO A 14 19.16 15.36 -1.95
C PRO A 14 18.70 14.00 -2.49
N GLN A 15 17.42 13.89 -2.86
CA GLN A 15 16.88 12.63 -3.39
C GLN A 15 17.63 12.34 -4.70
N PRO A 16 18.41 11.24 -4.77
CA PRO A 16 19.14 10.91 -5.99
C PRO A 16 18.14 10.76 -7.15
N PRO A 17 18.52 11.11 -8.40
CA PRO A 17 17.62 10.97 -9.54
C PRO A 17 17.13 9.52 -9.59
N MET A 18 15.81 9.34 -9.46
CA MET A 18 15.18 8.01 -9.42
C MET A 18 15.68 7.21 -10.62
N ARG A 19 16.44 6.14 -10.38
CA ARG A 19 16.84 5.25 -11.47
C ARG A 19 15.57 4.56 -11.96
N PHE A 20 15.53 4.18 -13.24
CA PHE A 20 14.41 3.41 -13.83
C PHE A 20 14.01 2.17 -13.00
N ARG A 21 14.97 1.60 -12.26
CA ARG A 21 14.77 0.46 -11.37
C ARG A 21 14.01 0.84 -10.08
N ASP A 22 14.21 2.05 -9.58
CA ASP A 22 13.53 2.59 -8.38
C ASP A 22 12.08 2.95 -8.70
N THR A 23 11.86 3.40 -9.94
CA THR A 23 10.52 3.65 -10.46
C THR A 23 9.76 2.35 -10.68
N LEU A 24 10.40 1.31 -11.27
CA LEU A 24 9.77 -0.01 -11.41
C LEU A 24 9.45 -0.65 -10.06
N SER A 25 10.37 -0.55 -9.10
CA SER A 25 10.16 -1.11 -7.77
C SER A 25 9.04 -0.38 -7.03
N SER A 26 8.97 0.95 -7.09
CA SER A 26 7.86 1.74 -6.54
C SER A 26 6.50 1.36 -7.14
N VAL A 27 6.46 1.15 -8.46
CA VAL A 27 5.25 0.72 -9.18
C VAL A 27 4.81 -0.68 -8.76
N LEU A 28 5.74 -1.60 -8.50
CA LEU A 28 5.43 -2.93 -7.96
C LEU A 28 4.92 -2.86 -6.51
N TRP A 29 5.54 -2.04 -5.67
CA TRP A 29 5.07 -1.81 -4.28
C TRP A 29 3.68 -1.18 -4.24
N ALA A 30 3.35 -0.31 -5.20
CA ALA A 30 2.01 0.23 -5.37
C ALA A 30 1.01 -0.79 -5.92
N ALA A 31 1.41 -1.64 -6.87
CA ALA A 31 0.56 -2.67 -7.47
C ALA A 31 0.18 -3.79 -6.50
N LEU A 32 1.05 -4.05 -5.51
CA LEU A 32 0.80 -4.98 -4.41
C LEU A 32 -0.13 -4.40 -3.32
N GLY A 33 -0.66 -3.18 -3.50
CA GLY A 33 -1.68 -2.59 -2.62
C GLY A 33 -1.16 -2.00 -1.30
N VAL A 34 0.15 -1.81 -1.16
CA VAL A 34 0.79 -1.44 0.13
C VAL A 34 1.35 -0.01 0.16
N HIS A 35 1.07 0.81 -0.86
CA HIS A 35 1.44 2.22 -0.76
C HIS A 35 0.40 3.04 0.02
N SER A 36 0.62 3.16 1.33
CA SER A 36 0.53 4.40 2.14
C SER A 36 0.01 4.10 3.54
N ASN A 37 0.93 3.68 4.41
CA ASN A 37 0.74 3.66 5.86
C ASN A 37 0.33 5.05 6.42
N LYS A 38 0.59 6.12 5.66
CA LYS A 38 0.24 7.51 5.97
C LYS A 38 -1.27 7.80 5.88
N ALA A 39 -2.02 7.07 5.05
CA ALA A 39 -3.49 7.14 5.02
C ALA A 39 -4.09 6.40 6.21
N ARG A 40 -3.52 5.23 6.52
CA ARG A 40 -3.91 4.34 7.61
C ARG A 40 -3.78 5.00 8.99
N GLU A 41 -2.70 5.74 9.24
CA GLU A 41 -2.45 6.43 10.51
C GLU A 41 -3.47 7.57 10.77
N ARG A 42 -3.87 8.30 9.72
CA ARG A 42 -4.92 9.33 9.82
C ARG A 42 -6.30 8.72 10.04
N ASP A 43 -6.61 7.64 9.34
CA ASP A 43 -7.90 6.98 9.41
C ASP A 43 -8.05 6.20 10.73
N PHE A 44 -6.96 5.76 11.38
CA PHE A 44 -7.00 5.15 12.71
C PHE A 44 -7.15 6.16 13.85
N THR A 45 -6.69 7.40 13.63
CA THR A 45 -6.77 8.46 14.64
C THR A 45 -8.15 9.13 14.65
N GLN A 46 -8.90 9.08 13.55
CA GLN A 46 -10.22 9.72 13.43
C GLN A 46 -11.38 8.77 13.07
N GLY A 47 -11.11 7.55 12.57
CA GLY A 47 -12.12 6.61 12.08
C GLY A 47 -12.34 5.40 12.99
N LYS A 48 -13.59 4.91 13.05
CA LYS A 48 -13.96 3.72 13.83
C LYS A 48 -13.35 2.45 13.20
N PRO A 49 -12.80 1.52 14.00
CA PRO A 49 -12.17 0.27 13.52
C PRO A 49 -13.00 -0.57 12.54
N SER A 50 -14.34 -0.45 12.61
CA SER A 50 -15.26 -1.17 11.74
C SER A 50 -15.05 -0.91 10.23
N HIS A 51 -14.65 0.30 9.83
CA HIS A 51 -14.47 0.62 8.41
C HIS A 51 -13.30 -0.15 7.79
N PHE A 52 -12.21 -0.32 8.55
CA PHE A 52 -11.04 -1.09 8.12
C PHE A 52 -11.34 -2.58 8.01
N ILE A 53 -12.17 -3.10 8.90
CA ILE A 53 -12.57 -4.52 8.89
C ILE A 53 -13.41 -4.81 7.65
N ILE A 54 -14.38 -3.94 7.34
CA ILE A 54 -15.21 -4.08 6.14
C ILE A 54 -14.36 -4.03 4.87
N LEU A 55 -13.41 -3.08 4.81
CA LEU A 55 -12.51 -2.95 3.67
C LEU A 55 -11.60 -4.17 3.50
N GLY A 56 -11.07 -4.70 4.62
CA GLY A 56 -10.28 -5.92 4.63
C GLY A 56 -11.06 -7.13 4.14
N ILE A 57 -12.29 -7.33 4.63
CA ILE A 57 -13.16 -8.44 4.21
C ILE A 57 -13.51 -8.32 2.73
N ALA A 58 -13.86 -7.12 2.26
CA ALA A 58 -14.16 -6.88 0.85
C ALA A 58 -12.94 -7.19 -0.05
N PHE A 59 -11.75 -6.77 0.36
CA PHE A 59 -10.50 -7.07 -0.35
C PHE A 59 -10.20 -8.57 -0.38
N THR A 60 -10.38 -9.27 0.76
CA THR A 60 -10.19 -10.72 0.84
C THR A 60 -11.19 -11.47 -0.05
N ALA A 61 -12.46 -11.08 -0.03
CA ALA A 61 -13.48 -11.70 -0.88
C ALA A 61 -13.11 -11.54 -2.37
N LEU A 62 -12.72 -10.33 -2.77
CA LEU A 62 -12.30 -10.03 -4.13
C LEU A 62 -11.05 -10.85 -4.55
N PHE A 63 -10.08 -11.00 -3.65
CA PHE A 63 -8.90 -11.82 -3.89
C PHE A 63 -9.25 -13.29 -4.10
N VAL A 64 -10.13 -13.86 -3.26
CA VAL A 64 -10.59 -15.24 -3.38
C VAL A 64 -11.35 -15.47 -4.69
N LEU A 65 -12.23 -14.55 -5.07
CA LEU A 65 -12.94 -14.63 -6.37
C LEU A 65 -11.97 -14.58 -7.55
N THR A 66 -10.92 -13.77 -7.44
CA THR A 66 -9.87 -13.67 -8.48
C THR A 66 -9.17 -15.01 -8.68
N ILE A 67 -8.73 -15.64 -7.59
CA ILE A 67 -8.11 -16.98 -7.64
C ILE A 67 -9.09 -18.02 -8.15
N PHE A 68 -10.33 -17.99 -7.66
CA PHE A 68 -11.36 -18.93 -8.09
C PHE A 68 -11.63 -18.83 -9.61
N GLY A 69 -11.77 -17.61 -10.13
CA GLY A 69 -11.92 -17.36 -11.56
C GLY A 69 -10.71 -17.85 -12.36
N LEU A 70 -9.50 -17.62 -11.84
CA LEU A 70 -8.27 -18.13 -12.47
C LEU A 70 -8.23 -19.66 -12.51
N VAL A 71 -8.61 -20.33 -11.42
CA VAL A 71 -8.71 -21.80 -11.38
C VAL A 71 -9.74 -22.30 -12.38
N LYS A 72 -10.93 -21.69 -12.41
CA LYS A 72 -11.98 -22.05 -13.37
C LYS A 72 -11.51 -21.87 -14.81
N LEU A 73 -10.79 -20.78 -15.10
CA LEU A 73 -10.21 -20.52 -16.41
C LEU A 73 -9.19 -21.61 -16.77
N ILE A 74 -8.28 -21.94 -15.85
CA ILE A 74 -7.26 -22.99 -16.08
C ILE A 74 -7.92 -24.35 -16.31
N LEU A 75 -8.94 -24.71 -15.53
CA LEU A 75 -9.67 -25.98 -15.71
C LEU A 75 -10.37 -26.03 -17.07
N HIS A 76 -11.02 -24.92 -17.46
CA HIS A 76 -11.66 -24.82 -18.77
C HIS A 76 -10.65 -24.96 -19.92
N LEU A 77 -9.46 -24.36 -19.78
CA LEU A 77 -8.37 -24.47 -20.75
C LEU A 77 -7.72 -25.87 -20.75
N ALA A 78 -7.72 -26.55 -19.60
CA ALA A 78 -7.22 -27.92 -19.45
C ALA A 78 -8.20 -28.97 -20.01
N GLY A 79 -9.42 -28.58 -20.38
CA GLY A 79 -10.42 -29.46 -20.98
C GLY A 79 -11.07 -30.44 -19.99
N VAL A 80 -11.06 -30.10 -18.69
CA VAL A 80 -11.74 -30.86 -17.61
C VAL A 80 -13.12 -30.25 -17.33
#